data_AF-A0A938MFX9-F1
#
_entry.id   AF-A0A938MFX9-F1
#
_cell.length_a   1.000
_cell.length_b   1.000
_cell.length_c   1.000
_cell.angle_alpha   90.00
_cell.angle_beta   90.00
_cell.angle_gamma   90.00
#
_symmetry.space_group_name_H-M   'P 1'
#
loop_
_entity.id
_entity.type
_entity.pdbx_description
1 polymer ?
#
loop_
_entity_poly.entity_id
_entity_poly.type
_entity_poly.pdbx_seq_one_letter_code
_entity_poly.pdbx_strand_id
1 'polypeptide(L)'
;MTHRDRLLAVFDKKPLDQLPWAPDLTYWVEAQRKRGRLPAQYEGVEGRRRLHIEMDACIYYGEGAAPAVCRAEGVKASSEQTADGRIDRVECDGHALEKHWRWLPDSCCHAITKYYVTDVSQLAIVREIFSRRRYAPNPKANEPAKALNGHGVPITPMPRSPLPALLADWVGVEGTVFMMADAREEVEKTLEIIDRANDGFFALLSGVDSRLCHFCDNLSAETIGGYWDRYCADYYRRRVAQVHAAGKVCVTHLDGATRAL
;
A
#
# COMPACT_ATOMS: atom_id res chain seq x y z
N MET A 1 -8.69 -0.59 -28.73
CA MET A 1 -8.48 -1.47 -27.55
C MET A 1 -9.25 -0.90 -26.37
N THR A 2 -9.68 -1.70 -25.39
CA THR A 2 -10.21 -1.15 -24.13
C THR A 2 -9.07 -0.55 -23.29
N HIS A 3 -9.36 0.28 -22.28
CA HIS A 3 -8.31 0.76 -21.36
C HIS A 3 -7.57 -0.39 -20.70
N ARG A 4 -8.31 -1.43 -20.28
CA ARG A 4 -7.76 -2.66 -19.74
C ARG A 4 -6.77 -3.31 -20.71
N ASP A 5 -7.21 -3.59 -21.94
CA ASP A 5 -6.37 -4.31 -22.92
C ASP A 5 -5.10 -3.51 -23.23
N ARG A 6 -5.24 -2.19 -23.35
CA ARG A 6 -4.14 -1.27 -23.63
C ARG A 6 -3.11 -1.27 -22.51
N LEU A 7 -3.54 -1.16 -21.25
CA LEU A 7 -2.61 -1.19 -20.12
C LEU A 7 -1.90 -2.54 -19.99
N LEU A 8 -2.63 -3.65 -20.16
CA LEU A 8 -2.05 -4.99 -20.08
C LEU A 8 -1.12 -5.31 -21.26
N ALA A 9 -1.36 -4.74 -22.44
CA ALA A 9 -0.51 -4.90 -23.61
C ALA A 9 0.91 -4.34 -23.41
N VAL A 10 1.08 -3.30 -22.57
CA VAL A 10 2.40 -2.77 -22.20
C VAL A 10 3.27 -3.88 -21.59
N PHE A 11 2.70 -4.61 -20.62
CA PHE A 11 3.42 -5.68 -19.93
C PHE A 11 3.63 -6.91 -20.82
N ASP A 12 2.77 -7.11 -21.81
CA ASP A 12 2.92 -8.16 -22.83
C ASP A 12 3.87 -7.78 -23.97
N LYS A 13 4.39 -6.53 -23.99
CA LYS A 13 5.16 -5.98 -25.12
C LYS A 13 4.44 -6.10 -26.46
N LYS A 14 3.11 -5.98 -26.45
CA LYS A 14 2.27 -5.98 -27.65
C LYS A 14 2.17 -4.57 -28.23
N PRO A 15 1.92 -4.42 -29.54
CA PRO A 15 1.61 -3.13 -30.14
C PRO A 15 0.42 -2.45 -29.44
N LEU A 16 0.52 -1.13 -29.30
CA LEU A 16 -0.50 -0.29 -28.68
C LEU A 16 -1.18 0.57 -29.75
N ASP A 17 -2.49 0.74 -29.65
CA ASP A 17 -3.24 1.70 -30.48
C ASP A 17 -2.98 3.16 -30.04
N GLN A 18 -2.75 3.37 -28.74
CA GLN A 18 -2.30 4.63 -28.13
C GLN A 18 -1.58 4.37 -26.81
N LEU A 19 -0.89 5.36 -26.26
CA LEU A 19 -0.28 5.26 -24.93
C LEU A 19 -1.39 5.09 -23.86
N PRO A 20 -1.28 4.13 -22.91
CA PRO A 20 -2.20 4.06 -21.80
C PRO A 20 -2.03 5.28 -20.89
N TRP A 21 -3.15 5.95 -20.61
CA TRP A 21 -3.21 7.05 -19.66
C TRP A 21 -4.02 6.61 -18.45
N ALA A 22 -3.36 6.50 -17.30
CA ALA A 22 -3.94 6.01 -16.04
C ALA A 22 -3.60 6.98 -14.88
N PRO A 23 -4.13 8.22 -14.91
CA PRO A 23 -3.89 9.19 -13.84
C PRO A 23 -4.56 8.74 -12.54
N ASP A 24 -3.95 9.07 -11.39
CA ASP A 24 -4.66 9.00 -10.12
C ASP A 24 -5.47 10.28 -9.90
N LEU A 25 -6.75 10.25 -10.24
CA LEU A 25 -7.66 11.39 -10.06
C LEU A 25 -8.16 11.54 -8.62
N THR A 26 -7.80 10.65 -7.70
CA THR A 26 -8.28 10.67 -6.31
C THR A 26 -7.92 11.98 -5.63
N TYR A 27 -6.66 12.43 -5.74
CA TYR A 27 -6.20 13.68 -5.15
C TYR A 27 -6.95 14.91 -5.68
N TRP A 28 -7.21 14.95 -6.99
CA TRP A 28 -7.98 16.04 -7.58
C TRP A 28 -9.43 16.05 -7.09
N VAL A 29 -10.09 14.89 -7.05
CA VAL A 29 -11.47 14.75 -6.56
C VAL A 29 -11.58 15.21 -5.12
N GLU A 30 -10.70 14.74 -4.23
CA GLU A 30 -10.70 15.15 -2.82
C GLU A 30 -10.44 16.66 -2.66
N ALA A 31 -9.48 17.22 -3.41
CA ALA A 31 -9.20 18.65 -3.38
C ALA A 31 -10.39 19.50 -3.84
N GLN A 32 -11.09 19.11 -4.91
CA GLN A 32 -12.28 19.82 -5.37
C GLN A 32 -13.45 19.68 -4.39
N ARG A 33 -13.64 18.49 -3.80
CA ARG A 33 -14.68 18.26 -2.79
C ARG A 33 -14.47 19.19 -1.60
N LYS A 34 -13.25 19.25 -1.08
CA LYS A 34 -12.90 20.12 0.06
C LYS A 34 -13.07 21.60 -0.25
N ARG A 35 -12.86 22.01 -1.49
CA ARG A 35 -13.10 23.38 -1.96
C ARG A 35 -14.58 23.68 -2.22
N GLY A 36 -15.48 22.70 -2.08
CA GLY A 36 -16.90 22.86 -2.43
C GLY A 36 -17.13 23.05 -3.92
N ARG A 37 -16.20 22.57 -4.76
CA ARG A 37 -16.20 22.77 -6.22
C ARG A 37 -16.35 21.47 -7.02
N LEU A 38 -16.41 20.32 -6.35
CA LEU A 38 -16.62 19.04 -7.04
C LEU A 38 -18.04 19.00 -7.60
N PRO A 39 -18.23 18.82 -8.92
CA PRO A 39 -19.54 18.58 -9.49
C PRO A 39 -20.22 17.36 -8.85
N ALA A 40 -21.51 17.48 -8.51
CA ALA A 40 -22.26 16.45 -7.78
C ALA A 40 -22.26 15.07 -8.50
N GLN A 41 -22.19 15.08 -9.84
CA GLN A 41 -22.13 13.84 -10.64
C GLN A 41 -20.83 13.04 -10.45
N TYR A 42 -19.79 13.65 -9.89
CA TYR A 42 -18.51 13.00 -9.60
C TYR A 42 -18.36 12.57 -8.14
N GLU A 43 -19.42 12.71 -7.33
CA GLU A 43 -19.40 12.27 -5.93
C GLU A 43 -19.42 10.75 -5.78
N GLY A 44 -18.76 10.27 -4.72
CA GLY A 44 -18.67 8.85 -4.39
C GLY A 44 -17.88 8.01 -5.40
N VAL A 45 -17.94 6.69 -5.23
CA VAL A 45 -17.20 5.72 -6.05
C VAL A 45 -17.66 5.76 -7.51
N GLU A 46 -18.97 5.70 -7.75
CA GLU A 46 -19.51 5.71 -9.11
C GLU A 46 -19.29 7.04 -9.83
N GLY A 47 -19.38 8.17 -9.11
CA GLY A 47 -19.07 9.48 -9.68
C GLY A 47 -17.60 9.62 -10.07
N ARG A 48 -16.68 9.09 -9.27
CA ARG A 48 -15.25 9.04 -9.63
C ARG A 48 -15.00 8.15 -10.86
N ARG A 49 -15.68 7.02 -10.99
CA ARG A 49 -15.60 6.18 -12.20
C ARG A 49 -16.13 6.91 -13.42
N ARG A 50 -17.27 7.60 -13.29
CA ARG A 50 -17.82 8.47 -14.33
C ARG A 50 -16.81 9.52 -14.77
N LEU A 51 -16.14 10.20 -13.84
CA LEU A 51 -15.10 11.18 -14.17
C LEU A 51 -13.98 10.57 -15.03
N HIS A 52 -13.51 9.37 -14.69
CA HIS A 52 -12.48 8.70 -15.49
C HIS A 52 -12.99 8.37 -16.89
N ILE A 53 -14.22 7.85 -17.01
CA ILE A 53 -14.82 7.51 -18.31
C ILE A 53 -14.99 8.77 -19.18
N GLU A 54 -15.52 9.85 -18.62
CA GLU A 54 -15.72 11.12 -19.35
C GLU A 54 -14.41 11.78 -19.75
N MET A 55 -13.33 11.54 -19.01
CA MET A 55 -11.99 11.99 -19.35
C MET A 55 -11.28 11.10 -20.38
N ASP A 56 -11.77 9.87 -20.67
CA ASP A 56 -11.01 8.81 -21.38
C ASP A 56 -9.74 8.38 -20.61
N ALA A 57 -9.85 8.29 -19.28
CA ALA A 57 -8.78 7.91 -18.36
C ALA A 57 -8.98 6.46 -17.87
N CYS A 58 -7.90 5.65 -17.91
CA CYS A 58 -7.92 4.31 -17.35
C CYS A 58 -8.09 4.35 -15.83
N ILE A 59 -9.08 3.64 -15.32
CA ILE A 59 -9.29 3.48 -13.88
C ILE A 59 -8.30 2.43 -13.34
N TYR A 60 -7.52 2.78 -12.32
CA TYR A 60 -6.57 1.83 -11.71
C TYR A 60 -6.47 1.98 -10.19
N TYR A 61 -6.45 3.23 -9.69
CA TYR A 61 -6.37 3.52 -8.26
C TYR A 61 -7.76 3.59 -7.59
N GLY A 62 -7.86 3.13 -6.34
CA GLY A 62 -9.12 3.12 -5.57
C GLY A 62 -10.07 1.96 -5.88
N GLU A 63 -9.69 1.03 -6.76
CA GLU A 63 -10.48 -0.16 -7.17
C GLU A 63 -9.68 -1.45 -6.90
N GLY A 64 -9.16 -1.56 -5.67
CA GLY A 64 -8.23 -2.61 -5.27
C GLY A 64 -8.86 -4.00 -5.19
N ALA A 65 -8.18 -5.01 -5.72
CA ALA A 65 -8.54 -6.42 -5.69
C ALA A 65 -7.58 -7.18 -4.78
N ALA A 66 -7.84 -7.13 -3.47
CA ALA A 66 -7.06 -7.85 -2.47
C ALA A 66 -7.49 -9.34 -2.43
N PRO A 67 -6.58 -10.30 -2.65
CA PRO A 67 -6.88 -11.74 -2.64
C PRO A 67 -7.26 -12.25 -1.24
N ALA A 68 -6.87 -11.53 -0.20
CA ALA A 68 -6.99 -11.98 1.16
C ALA A 68 -7.53 -10.89 2.10
N VAL A 69 -8.28 -11.32 3.11
CA VAL A 69 -8.62 -10.52 4.28
C VAL A 69 -7.58 -10.84 5.35
N CYS A 70 -6.91 -9.80 5.86
CA CYS A 70 -6.01 -9.91 7.00
C CYS A 70 -6.80 -9.84 8.30
N ARG A 71 -6.55 -10.77 9.21
CA ARG A 71 -7.02 -10.73 10.60
C ARG A 71 -5.83 -10.87 11.52
N ALA A 72 -5.83 -10.16 12.64
CA ALA A 72 -4.85 -10.38 13.69
C ALA A 72 -5.62 -10.68 14.98
N GLU A 73 -5.59 -11.95 15.42
CA GLU A 73 -6.34 -12.37 16.60
C GLU A 73 -5.85 -11.63 17.84
N GLY A 74 -6.77 -11.20 18.71
CA GLY A 74 -6.42 -10.44 19.91
C GLY A 74 -5.85 -9.03 19.67
N VAL A 75 -5.77 -8.58 18.41
CA VAL A 75 -5.35 -7.22 18.07
C VAL A 75 -6.57 -6.37 17.74
N LYS A 76 -6.70 -5.22 18.42
CA LYS A 76 -7.76 -4.24 18.15
C LYS A 76 -7.14 -3.00 17.53
N ALA A 77 -7.77 -2.48 16.49
CA ALA A 77 -7.39 -1.22 15.87
C ALA A 77 -8.58 -0.27 15.87
N SER A 78 -8.34 1.00 16.18
CA SER A 78 -9.35 2.06 16.15
C SER A 78 -8.76 3.36 15.63
N SER A 79 -9.63 4.23 15.11
CA SER A 79 -9.29 5.58 14.68
C SER A 79 -10.28 6.56 15.29
N GLU A 80 -9.76 7.62 15.90
CA GLU A 80 -10.53 8.70 16.51
C GLU A 80 -10.25 10.01 15.76
N GLN A 81 -11.30 10.71 15.32
CA GLN A 81 -11.16 12.03 14.73
C GLN A 81 -10.98 13.07 15.84
N THR A 82 -10.00 13.96 15.67
CA THR A 82 -9.74 15.05 16.60
C THR A 82 -10.03 16.40 15.92
N ALA A 83 -9.95 17.50 16.67
CA ALA A 83 -10.15 18.83 16.10
C ALA A 83 -9.15 19.14 14.95
N ASP A 84 -7.91 18.67 15.07
CA ASP A 84 -6.80 19.01 14.16
C ASP A 84 -6.34 17.84 13.27
N GLY A 85 -7.00 16.69 13.33
CA GLY A 85 -6.63 15.51 12.55
C GLY A 85 -7.25 14.22 13.07
N ARG A 86 -6.44 13.19 13.29
CA ARG A 86 -6.89 11.91 13.86
C ARG A 86 -5.81 11.21 14.67
N ILE A 87 -6.24 10.30 15.55
CA ILE A 87 -5.36 9.39 16.27
C ILE A 87 -5.75 7.97 15.89
N ASP A 88 -4.80 7.20 15.38
CA ASP A 88 -4.96 5.77 15.17
C ASP A 88 -4.32 5.01 16.33
N ARG A 89 -5.01 4.02 16.86
CA ARG A 89 -4.56 3.20 17.98
C ARG A 89 -4.58 1.73 17.61
N VAL A 90 -3.54 1.01 18.00
CA VAL A 90 -3.47 -0.46 17.92
C VAL A 90 -3.18 -1.03 19.31
N GLU A 91 -3.97 -2.00 19.73
CA GLU A 91 -3.86 -2.64 21.04
C GLU A 91 -3.66 -4.15 20.87
N CYS A 92 -2.69 -4.70 21.60
CA CYS A 92 -2.37 -6.12 21.66
C CYS A 92 -1.97 -6.47 23.10
N ASP A 93 -2.68 -7.43 23.72
CA ASP A 93 -2.43 -7.90 25.10
C ASP A 93 -2.32 -6.79 26.15
N GLY A 94 -3.18 -5.77 26.05
CA GLY A 94 -3.18 -4.64 27.00
C GLY A 94 -2.08 -3.60 26.75
N HIS A 95 -1.19 -3.83 25.78
CA HIS A 95 -0.27 -2.82 25.28
C HIS A 95 -0.90 -2.06 24.13
N ALA A 96 -0.84 -0.73 24.15
CA ALA A 96 -1.36 0.11 23.08
C ALA A 96 -0.27 1.02 22.49
N LEU A 97 -0.28 1.12 21.17
CA LEU A 97 0.55 2.05 20.40
C LEU A 97 -0.38 3.03 19.68
N GLU A 98 0.08 4.27 19.54
CA GLU A 98 -0.71 5.33 18.90
C GLU A 98 0.10 6.07 17.85
N LYS A 99 -0.55 6.32 16.70
CA LYS A 99 -0.05 7.14 15.62
C LYS A 99 -0.93 8.37 15.49
N HIS A 100 -0.31 9.54 15.49
CA HIS A 100 -1.01 10.82 15.50
C HIS A 100 -0.85 11.50 14.14
N TRP A 101 -1.96 12.05 13.65
CA TRP A 101 -2.04 12.70 12.36
C TRP A 101 -2.56 14.12 12.52
N ARG A 102 -2.01 15.03 11.72
CA ARG A 102 -2.48 16.41 11.59
C ARG A 102 -2.96 16.67 10.19
N TRP A 103 -4.14 17.26 10.04
CA TRP A 103 -4.62 17.74 8.76
C TRP A 103 -3.87 19.01 8.33
N LEU A 104 -3.43 19.04 7.08
CA LEU A 104 -2.79 20.18 6.45
C LEU A 104 -3.74 20.75 5.39
N PRO A 105 -4.41 21.88 5.65
CA PRO A 105 -5.43 22.41 4.76
C PRO A 105 -4.88 22.87 3.39
N ASP A 106 -3.66 23.41 3.36
CA ASP A 106 -3.06 23.97 2.15
C ASP A 106 -2.72 22.88 1.13
N SER A 107 -2.14 21.77 1.61
CA SER A 107 -1.78 20.61 0.78
C SER A 107 -2.90 19.58 0.67
N CYS A 108 -4.01 19.76 1.40
CA CYS A 108 -5.14 18.84 1.44
C CYS A 108 -4.71 17.39 1.81
N CYS A 109 -3.78 17.25 2.75
CA CYS A 109 -3.23 15.96 3.16
C CYS A 109 -3.08 15.84 4.68
N HIS A 110 -2.71 14.65 5.16
CA HIS A 110 -2.44 14.42 6.59
C HIS A 110 -0.95 14.18 6.81
N ALA A 111 -0.34 14.93 7.72
CA ALA A 111 1.02 14.69 8.18
C ALA A 111 1.00 13.78 9.40
N ILE A 112 1.97 12.87 9.48
CA ILE A 112 2.20 12.05 10.68
C ILE A 112 3.03 12.91 11.64
N THR A 113 2.49 13.20 12.82
CA THR A 113 3.20 13.96 13.88
C THR A 113 3.81 13.06 14.93
N LYS A 114 3.35 11.81 15.04
CA LYS A 114 3.91 10.76 15.89
C LYS A 114 3.65 9.41 15.26
N TYR A 115 4.66 8.56 15.18
CA TYR A 115 4.54 7.16 14.76
C TYR A 115 4.16 6.24 15.93
N TYR A 116 3.69 5.03 15.63
CA TYR A 116 3.32 4.04 16.64
C TYR A 116 4.47 3.71 17.60
N VAL A 117 5.68 3.62 17.06
CA VAL A 117 6.90 3.27 17.77
C VAL A 117 7.80 4.51 17.88
N THR A 118 8.10 4.88 19.10
CA THR A 118 9.03 5.96 19.46
C THR A 118 10.20 5.46 20.31
N ASP A 119 10.13 4.22 20.82
CA ASP A 119 11.17 3.58 21.61
C ASP A 119 11.39 2.12 21.15
N VAL A 120 12.63 1.65 21.19
CA VAL A 120 13.00 0.31 20.69
C VAL A 120 12.25 -0.82 21.40
N SER A 121 11.91 -0.67 22.69
CA SER A 121 11.17 -1.69 23.45
C SER A 121 9.78 -1.96 22.86
N GLN A 122 9.20 -0.99 22.15
CA GLN A 122 7.89 -1.13 21.51
C GLN A 122 7.92 -2.00 20.26
N LEU A 123 9.09 -2.29 19.68
CA LEU A 123 9.22 -3.24 18.56
C LEU A 123 8.76 -4.64 18.95
N ALA A 124 8.86 -5.02 20.23
CA ALA A 124 8.32 -6.29 20.72
C ALA A 124 6.80 -6.38 20.51
N ILE A 125 6.07 -5.29 20.71
CA ILE A 125 4.62 -5.22 20.48
C ILE A 125 4.32 -5.32 18.99
N VAL A 126 5.12 -4.68 18.13
CA VAL A 126 4.98 -4.80 16.67
C VAL A 126 5.15 -6.26 16.23
N ARG A 127 6.19 -6.94 16.74
CA ARG A 127 6.40 -8.37 16.44
C ARG A 127 5.21 -9.22 16.86
N GLU A 128 4.62 -8.96 18.02
CA GLU A 128 3.44 -9.69 18.47
C GLU A 128 2.21 -9.44 17.59
N ILE A 129 2.00 -8.19 17.16
CA ILE A 129 0.91 -7.86 16.23
C ILE A 129 1.07 -8.62 14.91
N PHE A 130 2.28 -8.67 14.35
CA PHE A 130 2.53 -9.36 13.08
C PHE A 130 2.54 -10.89 13.22
N SER A 131 3.00 -11.45 14.34
CA SER A 131 2.98 -12.91 14.60
C SER A 131 1.57 -13.48 14.61
N ARG A 132 0.58 -12.65 14.98
CA ARG A 132 -0.86 -13.00 15.01
C ARG A 132 -1.59 -12.79 13.70
N ARG A 133 -0.93 -12.23 12.67
CA ARG A 133 -1.58 -12.04 11.36
C ARG A 133 -1.89 -13.37 10.71
N ARG A 134 -3.13 -13.49 10.25
CA ARG A 134 -3.65 -14.61 9.47
C ARG A 134 -4.38 -14.04 8.26
N TYR A 135 -4.17 -14.67 7.12
CA TYR A 135 -4.81 -14.31 5.87
C TYR A 135 -5.82 -15.39 5.50
N ALA A 136 -7.02 -14.96 5.15
CA ALA A 136 -8.07 -15.83 4.62
C ALA A 136 -8.48 -15.34 3.23
N PRO A 137 -8.92 -16.22 2.32
CA PRO A 137 -9.41 -15.82 1.00
C PRO A 137 -10.49 -14.74 1.11
N ASN A 138 -10.38 -13.71 0.28
CA ASN A 138 -11.39 -12.68 0.18
C ASN A 138 -12.45 -13.07 -0.88
N PRO A 139 -13.69 -13.41 -0.51
CA PRO A 139 -14.72 -13.82 -1.48
C PRO A 139 -15.10 -12.69 -2.45
N LYS A 140 -14.78 -11.44 -2.11
CA LYS A 140 -15.07 -10.25 -2.92
C LYS A 140 -13.89 -9.79 -3.78
N ALA A 141 -12.78 -10.52 -3.80
CA ALA A 141 -11.55 -10.10 -4.46
C ALA A 141 -11.74 -9.72 -5.94
N ASN A 142 -12.68 -10.37 -6.63
CA ASN A 142 -12.92 -10.19 -8.07
C ASN A 142 -14.10 -9.26 -8.42
N GLU A 143 -14.80 -8.70 -7.43
CA GLU A 143 -15.87 -7.72 -7.66
C GLU A 143 -15.38 -6.46 -8.40
N PRO A 144 -14.23 -5.86 -8.03
CA PRO A 144 -13.73 -4.66 -8.72
C PRO A 144 -13.47 -4.88 -10.22
N ALA A 145 -12.92 -6.05 -10.59
CA ALA A 145 -12.64 -6.39 -11.98
C ALA A 145 -13.90 -6.36 -12.85
N LYS A 146 -15.02 -6.88 -12.31
CA LYS A 146 -16.33 -6.90 -12.98
C LYS A 146 -16.90 -5.50 -13.11
N ALA A 147 -16.81 -4.69 -12.05
CA ALA A 147 -17.35 -3.34 -12.01
C ALA A 147 -16.67 -2.38 -13.02
N LEU A 148 -15.39 -2.61 -13.33
CA LEU A 148 -14.62 -1.78 -14.25
C LEU A 148 -15.00 -1.95 -15.73
N ASN A 149 -15.60 -3.08 -16.12
CA ASN A 149 -16.09 -3.35 -17.48
C ASN A 149 -15.17 -2.89 -18.64
N GLY A 150 -13.85 -3.10 -18.50
CA GLY A 150 -12.85 -2.71 -19.52
C GLY A 150 -12.36 -1.26 -19.47
N HIS A 151 -12.98 -0.39 -18.66
CA HIS A 151 -12.54 0.99 -18.42
C HIS A 151 -11.32 1.10 -17.50
N GLY A 152 -10.88 -0.01 -16.92
CA GLY A 152 -9.78 -0.02 -15.97
C GLY A 152 -9.20 -1.40 -15.70
N VAL A 153 -8.15 -1.41 -14.89
CA VAL A 153 -7.49 -2.63 -14.40
C VAL A 153 -7.51 -2.60 -12.86
N PRO A 154 -8.14 -3.58 -12.20
CA PRO A 154 -8.03 -3.69 -10.76
C PRO A 154 -6.59 -4.03 -10.38
N ILE A 155 -6.16 -3.58 -9.21
CA ILE A 155 -4.80 -3.81 -8.73
C ILE A 155 -4.84 -4.55 -7.42
N THR A 156 -3.97 -5.53 -7.27
CA THR A 156 -3.76 -6.21 -6.00
C THR A 156 -2.75 -5.42 -5.18
N PRO A 157 -3.18 -4.73 -4.09
CA PRO A 157 -2.25 -4.03 -3.22
C PRO A 157 -1.46 -5.08 -2.42
N MET A 158 -0.15 -5.09 -2.61
CA MET A 158 0.73 -6.01 -1.89
C MET A 158 0.94 -5.52 -0.46
N PRO A 159 1.10 -6.42 0.53
CA PRO A 159 1.54 -6.00 1.84
C PRO A 159 2.91 -5.34 1.71
N ARG A 160 3.10 -4.26 2.47
CA ARG A 160 4.34 -3.50 2.48
C ARG A 160 5.52 -4.41 2.88
N SER A 161 6.65 -4.25 2.21
CA SER A 161 7.87 -5.01 2.52
C SER A 161 8.40 -4.65 3.92
N PRO A 162 9.24 -5.51 4.54
CA PRO A 162 9.62 -5.36 5.95
C PRO A 162 10.20 -4.00 6.33
N LEU A 163 11.24 -3.55 5.62
CA LEU A 163 11.89 -2.27 5.94
C LEU A 163 10.98 -1.08 5.60
N PRO A 164 10.34 -1.02 4.42
CA PRO A 164 9.32 -0.01 4.15
C PRO A 164 8.21 0.06 5.20
N ALA A 165 7.79 -1.07 5.81
CA ALA A 165 6.82 -1.06 6.90
C ALA A 165 7.29 -0.26 8.10
N LEU A 166 8.55 -0.40 8.52
CA LEU A 166 9.08 0.42 9.61
C LEU A 166 9.20 1.90 9.21
N LEU A 167 9.71 2.16 8.01
CA LEU A 167 9.96 3.52 7.51
C LEU A 167 8.67 4.34 7.31
N ALA A 168 7.62 3.74 6.75
CA ALA A 168 6.40 4.47 6.35
C ALA A 168 5.25 4.33 7.36
N ASP A 169 5.12 3.17 8.01
CA ASP A 169 3.92 2.87 8.79
C ASP A 169 4.17 2.93 10.30
N TRP A 170 5.27 2.34 10.79
CA TRP A 170 5.43 2.03 12.22
C TRP A 170 6.33 2.96 13.03
N VAL A 171 7.47 3.36 12.48
CA VAL A 171 8.54 4.05 13.23
C VAL A 171 8.89 5.41 12.60
N GLY A 172 8.76 5.51 11.27
CA GLY A 172 9.23 6.68 10.53
C GLY A 172 10.69 6.52 10.09
N VAL A 173 11.11 7.33 9.12
CA VAL A 173 12.48 7.27 8.57
C VAL A 173 13.53 7.51 9.64
N GLU A 174 13.43 8.63 10.35
CA GLU A 174 14.40 9.03 11.38
C GLU A 174 14.51 7.99 12.50
N GLY A 175 13.37 7.60 13.09
CA GLY A 175 13.34 6.61 14.16
C GLY A 175 13.86 5.24 13.72
N THR A 176 13.55 4.81 12.50
CA THR A 176 14.10 3.55 11.96
C THR A 176 15.61 3.63 11.84
N VAL A 177 16.15 4.73 11.29
CA VAL A 177 17.61 4.91 11.12
C VAL A 177 18.33 4.91 12.46
N PHE A 178 17.83 5.61 13.48
CA PHE A 178 18.44 5.59 14.81
C PHE A 178 18.36 4.20 15.46
N MET A 179 17.21 3.52 15.39
CA MET A 179 17.09 2.15 15.91
C MET A 179 17.99 1.15 15.18
N MET A 180 18.22 1.34 13.88
CA MET A 180 19.16 0.54 13.11
C MET A 180 20.61 0.76 13.54
N ALA A 181 20.96 1.95 14.02
CA ALA A 181 22.29 2.26 14.54
C ALA A 181 22.48 1.70 15.96
N ASP A 182 21.50 1.92 16.85
CA ASP A 182 21.64 1.65 18.28
C ASP A 182 21.19 0.24 18.70
N ALA A 183 20.24 -0.35 17.96
CA ALA A 183 19.58 -1.60 18.33
C ALA A 183 19.25 -2.48 17.11
N ARG A 184 20.20 -2.62 16.18
CA ARG A 184 20.04 -3.35 14.90
C ARG A 184 19.39 -4.72 15.04
N GLU A 185 19.80 -5.50 16.05
CA GLU A 185 19.29 -6.87 16.26
C GLU A 185 17.77 -6.88 16.50
N GLU A 186 17.24 -5.91 17.25
CA GLU A 186 15.81 -5.79 17.50
C GLU A 186 15.04 -5.37 16.26
N VAL A 187 15.65 -4.55 15.40
CA VAL A 187 15.07 -4.22 14.10
C VAL A 187 15.06 -5.44 13.19
N GLU A 188 16.17 -6.16 13.06
CA GLU A 188 16.29 -7.36 12.22
C GLU A 188 15.27 -8.44 12.63
N LYS A 189 15.13 -8.73 13.93
CA LYS A 189 14.06 -9.61 14.45
C LYS A 189 12.66 -9.17 14.02
N THR A 190 12.44 -7.85 13.97
CA THR A 190 11.15 -7.28 13.57
C THR A 190 10.91 -7.42 12.07
N LEU A 191 11.93 -7.15 11.24
CA LEU A 191 11.86 -7.33 9.79
C LEU A 191 11.52 -8.78 9.41
N GLU A 192 12.17 -9.75 10.06
CA GLU A 192 11.89 -11.18 9.83
C GLU A 192 10.44 -11.57 10.15
N ILE A 193 9.89 -11.05 11.25
CA ILE A 193 8.50 -11.35 11.65
C ILE A 193 7.51 -10.75 10.64
N ILE A 194 7.78 -9.53 10.15
CA ILE A 194 6.95 -8.90 9.11
C ILE A 194 7.01 -9.72 7.82
N ASP A 195 8.20 -10.16 7.42
CA ASP A 195 8.38 -10.99 6.22
C ASP A 195 7.60 -12.30 6.31
N ARG A 196 7.76 -13.04 7.42
CA ARG A 196 7.01 -14.30 7.66
C ARG A 196 5.50 -14.06 7.68
N ALA A 197 5.04 -12.97 8.29
CA ALA A 197 3.62 -12.63 8.31
C ALA A 197 3.06 -12.44 6.88
N ASN A 198 3.85 -11.86 5.96
CA ASN A 198 3.42 -11.63 4.59
C ASN A 198 3.21 -12.93 3.79
N ASP A 199 3.82 -14.06 4.17
CA ASP A 199 3.71 -15.34 3.43
C ASP A 199 2.26 -15.77 3.17
N GLY A 200 1.39 -15.61 4.17
CA GLY A 200 -0.02 -15.99 4.05
C GLY A 200 -0.77 -15.20 2.97
N PHE A 201 -0.38 -13.96 2.71
CA PHE A 201 -0.95 -13.16 1.63
C PHE A 201 -0.48 -13.66 0.26
N PHE A 202 0.83 -13.92 0.11
CA PHE A 202 1.42 -14.38 -1.14
C PHE A 202 0.88 -15.76 -1.56
N ALA A 203 0.61 -16.63 -0.59
CA ALA A 203 0.00 -17.94 -0.82
C ALA A 203 -1.41 -17.86 -1.46
N LEU A 204 -2.10 -16.74 -1.33
CA LEU A 204 -3.46 -16.54 -1.83
C LEU A 204 -3.53 -15.75 -3.15
N LEU A 205 -2.39 -15.38 -3.75
CA LEU A 205 -2.36 -14.56 -4.97
C LEU A 205 -3.14 -15.17 -6.14
N SER A 206 -3.13 -16.49 -6.30
CA SER A 206 -3.88 -17.14 -7.40
C SER A 206 -5.41 -17.00 -7.26
N GLY A 207 -5.92 -16.62 -6.09
CA GLY A 207 -7.35 -16.48 -5.82
C GLY A 207 -8.00 -15.20 -6.37
N VAL A 208 -7.22 -14.32 -7.02
CA VAL A 208 -7.72 -13.05 -7.58
C VAL A 208 -7.39 -12.93 -9.06
N ASP A 209 -8.32 -12.39 -9.85
CA ASP A 209 -8.24 -12.23 -11.31
C ASP A 209 -7.37 -11.04 -11.73
N SER A 210 -7.13 -10.11 -10.80
CA SER A 210 -6.22 -8.98 -11.00
C SER A 210 -4.85 -9.48 -11.44
N ARG A 211 -4.37 -8.93 -12.57
CA ARG A 211 -3.07 -9.28 -13.14
C ARG A 211 -1.94 -8.42 -12.57
N LEU A 212 -2.25 -7.22 -12.06
CA LEU A 212 -1.25 -6.28 -11.54
C LEU A 212 -1.15 -6.39 -10.02
N CYS A 213 0.05 -6.68 -9.53
CA CYS A 213 0.41 -6.70 -8.12
C CYS A 213 1.24 -5.46 -7.81
N HIS A 214 0.72 -4.57 -6.97
CA HIS A 214 1.35 -3.29 -6.68
C HIS A 214 2.04 -3.29 -5.32
N PHE A 215 3.37 -3.20 -5.33
CA PHE A 215 4.19 -2.95 -4.14
C PHE A 215 4.10 -1.47 -3.79
N CYS A 216 3.31 -1.16 -2.76
CA CYS A 216 3.10 0.20 -2.28
C CYS A 216 4.21 0.63 -1.30
N ASP A 217 5.47 0.33 -1.61
CA ASP A 217 6.58 0.48 -0.66
C ASP A 217 7.13 1.90 -0.53
N ASN A 218 6.74 2.81 -1.41
CA ASN A 218 7.21 4.20 -1.40
C ASN A 218 8.74 4.29 -1.47
N LEU A 219 9.33 3.55 -2.42
CA LEU A 219 10.78 3.42 -2.50
C LEU A 219 11.43 4.72 -2.96
N SER A 220 12.35 5.26 -2.17
CA SER A 220 13.32 6.27 -2.59
C SER A 220 14.72 5.84 -2.19
N ALA A 221 15.69 6.06 -3.07
CA ALA A 221 17.11 5.82 -2.81
C ALA A 221 17.62 6.64 -1.61
N GLU A 222 16.99 7.78 -1.32
CA GLU A 222 17.37 8.66 -0.22
C GLU A 222 17.07 8.05 1.15
N THR A 223 16.10 7.14 1.24
CA THR A 223 15.70 6.50 2.50
C THR A 223 16.11 5.03 2.56
N ILE A 224 16.12 4.33 1.42
CA ILE A 224 16.33 2.88 1.37
C ILE A 224 17.64 2.49 0.69
N GLY A 225 18.27 3.35 -0.12
CA GLY A 225 19.41 2.98 -0.98
C GLY A 225 20.56 2.31 -0.21
N GLY A 226 20.99 2.88 0.92
CA GLY A 226 22.05 2.31 1.75
C GLY A 226 21.69 0.99 2.46
N TYR A 227 20.41 0.62 2.46
CA TYR A 227 19.85 -0.56 3.10
C TYR A 227 19.37 -1.62 2.11
N TRP A 228 19.34 -1.30 0.81
CA TRP A 228 18.68 -2.11 -0.21
C TRP A 228 19.21 -3.54 -0.30
N ASP A 229 20.52 -3.69 -0.50
CA ASP A 229 21.14 -5.01 -0.69
C ASP A 229 20.96 -5.91 0.53
N ARG A 230 20.97 -5.32 1.73
CA ARG A 230 20.91 -6.08 2.98
C ARG A 230 19.49 -6.46 3.39
N TYR A 231 18.50 -5.60 3.15
CA TYR A 231 17.16 -5.78 3.74
C TYR A 231 16.01 -5.80 2.73
N CYS A 232 16.22 -5.40 1.47
CA CYS A 232 15.16 -5.30 0.48
C CYS A 232 15.34 -6.26 -0.71
N ALA A 233 16.56 -6.37 -1.24
CA ALA A 233 16.79 -7.01 -2.53
C ALA A 233 16.33 -8.47 -2.57
N ASP A 234 16.69 -9.29 -1.57
CA ASP A 234 16.29 -10.70 -1.52
C ASP A 234 14.78 -10.90 -1.32
N TYR A 235 14.17 -10.05 -0.49
CA TYR A 235 12.71 -10.05 -0.33
C TYR A 235 12.05 -9.79 -1.69
N TYR A 236 12.46 -8.73 -2.39
CA TYR A 236 11.91 -8.38 -3.70
C TYR A 236 12.13 -9.50 -4.73
N ARG A 237 13.34 -10.05 -4.85
CA ARG A 237 13.63 -11.17 -5.77
C ARG A 237 12.68 -12.34 -5.53
N ARG A 238 12.53 -12.76 -4.27
CA ARG A 238 11.65 -13.88 -3.91
C ARG A 238 10.18 -13.58 -4.18
N ARG A 239 9.68 -12.42 -3.76
CA ARG A 239 8.27 -12.04 -3.92
C ARG A 239 7.89 -11.78 -5.37
N VAL A 240 8.76 -11.17 -6.16
CA VAL A 240 8.55 -10.97 -7.62
C VAL A 240 8.51 -12.32 -8.34
N ALA A 241 9.39 -13.26 -7.97
CA ALA A 241 9.32 -14.62 -8.52
C ALA A 241 7.98 -15.31 -8.21
N GLN A 242 7.45 -15.16 -6.98
CA GLN A 242 6.12 -15.68 -6.62
C GLN A 242 4.99 -15.02 -7.42
N VAL A 243 5.04 -13.71 -7.63
CA VAL A 243 4.07 -12.97 -8.47
C VAL A 243 4.10 -13.50 -9.91
N HIS A 244 5.28 -13.66 -10.50
CA HIS A 244 5.42 -14.18 -11.86
C HIS A 244 4.99 -15.64 -11.98
N ALA A 245 5.29 -16.48 -10.99
CA ALA A 245 4.84 -17.88 -10.95
C ALA A 245 3.30 -18.00 -10.93
N ALA A 246 2.60 -17.00 -10.37
CA ALA A 246 1.15 -16.89 -10.41
C ALA A 246 0.58 -16.31 -11.73
N GLY A 247 1.43 -16.06 -12.74
CA GLY A 247 1.03 -15.46 -14.02
C GLY A 247 0.70 -13.97 -13.93
N LYS A 248 1.12 -13.31 -12.86
CA LYS A 248 0.85 -11.89 -12.59
C LYS A 248 2.07 -11.03 -12.89
N VAL A 249 1.88 -9.71 -12.88
CA VAL A 249 2.92 -8.72 -13.15
C VAL A 249 3.12 -7.84 -11.91
N CYS A 250 4.37 -7.61 -11.56
CA CYS A 250 4.76 -6.69 -10.51
C CYS A 250 4.81 -5.25 -11.03
N VAL A 251 4.21 -4.33 -10.28
CA VAL A 251 4.43 -2.89 -10.39
C VAL A 251 4.82 -2.37 -9.01
N THR A 252 5.71 -1.39 -8.93
CA THR A 252 6.17 -0.83 -7.65
C THR A 252 6.01 0.68 -7.68
N HIS A 253 5.58 1.24 -6.55
CA HIS A 253 5.57 2.68 -6.36
C HIS A 253 7.00 3.15 -6.10
N LEU A 254 7.46 4.11 -6.90
CA LEU A 254 8.78 4.73 -6.76
C LEU A 254 8.59 6.21 -6.45
N ASP A 255 9.21 6.66 -5.37
CA ASP A 255 9.23 8.02 -4.89
C ASP A 255 10.62 8.64 -5.07
N GLY A 256 10.66 9.97 -5.25
CA GLY A 256 11.90 10.74 -5.20
C GLY A 256 13.01 10.21 -6.12
N ALA A 257 14.23 10.10 -5.58
CA ALA A 257 15.38 9.62 -6.33
C ALA A 257 15.38 8.09 -6.46
N THR A 258 15.52 7.56 -7.67
CA THR A 258 15.45 6.11 -7.92
C THR A 258 16.75 5.50 -8.46
N ARG A 259 17.73 6.34 -8.82
CA ARG A 259 18.94 5.91 -9.54
C ARG A 259 19.82 4.91 -8.77
N ALA A 260 19.74 4.90 -7.44
CA ALA A 260 20.57 4.08 -6.56
C ALA A 260 19.77 2.95 -5.85
N LEU A 261 18.65 2.54 -6.43
CA LEU A 261 17.86 1.37 -6.03
C LEU A 261 18.09 0.19 -7.00
#